data_AF-A0A7Y0BAB3-F1
#
_entry.id   AF-A0A7Y0BAB3-F1
#
_cell.length_a   1.000
_cell.length_b   1.000
_cell.length_c   1.000
_cell.angle_alpha   90.00
_cell.angle_beta   90.00
_cell.angle_gamma   90.00
#
_symmetry.space_group_name_H-M   'P 1'
#
loop_
_entity.id
_entity.type
_entity.pdbx_description
1 polymer ?
#
loop_
_entity_poly.entity_id
_entity_poly.type
_entity_poly.pdbx_seq_one_letter_code
_entity_poly.pdbx_strand_id
1 'polypeptide(L)'
;MTTPWGDVTLTRHPEDPRDPLRAWDAADEYLLNHLAETGTGLSGTVAVLGDRWGALVTALSAAGPGDLVQISDSYLGREATRANLARAGAAPGTVRLLTTQDPPPARIDVLLVRVPKSLALLEDQLHRLAPALHEGTVVVGTGMVKEIHTSTLTLFERILGPTRTSLAVKKARLIHTTPDPAAAPGPNPWPYRYALPADTPAPGLAGRTVVNQAGVFCADRLDIGTRFLLGNLPADLGHARVADLGCGNGVVGLAVALAEPEAELLFTDESYQAVASAEENFRTHAGETRKAEFTVGDGLADVPAGSLDLVLNNPPFHSHQATTDRTARRMFSDARRALRPGGELWVVGNRHLGYHVTLRRIFGNSELVASDPKFVVLRAVRS
;
A
#
# COMPACT_ATOMS: atom_id res chain seq x y z
N MET A 1 4.11 -23.22 -7.17
CA MET A 1 4.21 -23.50 -5.72
C MET A 1 3.51 -24.81 -5.51
N THR A 2 4.19 -25.80 -4.95
CA THR A 2 3.55 -27.07 -4.58
C THR A 2 2.90 -26.89 -3.23
N THR A 3 1.63 -27.27 -3.14
CA THR A 3 0.81 -27.13 -1.92
C THR A 3 0.18 -28.46 -1.57
N PRO A 4 -0.33 -28.65 -0.35
CA PRO A 4 -1.05 -29.85 0.05
C PRO A 4 -2.28 -30.17 -0.82
N TRP A 5 -2.84 -29.17 -1.51
CA TRP A 5 -4.04 -29.30 -2.36
C TRP A 5 -3.74 -29.26 -3.86
N GLY A 6 -2.46 -29.33 -4.24
CA GLY A 6 -2.02 -29.36 -5.64
C GLY A 6 -1.00 -28.27 -5.98
N ASP A 7 -0.55 -28.29 -7.23
CA ASP A 7 0.41 -27.32 -7.75
C ASP A 7 -0.32 -26.07 -8.28
N VAL A 8 0.13 -24.89 -7.83
CA VAL A 8 -0.36 -23.60 -8.33
C VAL A 8 0.74 -22.81 -9.03
N THR A 9 0.46 -22.31 -10.23
CA THR A 9 1.38 -21.42 -10.95
C THR A 9 1.07 -19.98 -10.57
N LEU A 10 2.04 -19.30 -9.97
CA LEU A 10 1.87 -17.96 -9.41
C LEU A 10 2.87 -16.97 -10.01
N THR A 11 2.40 -15.79 -10.36
CA THR A 11 3.20 -14.68 -10.88
C THR A 11 3.06 -13.44 -10.00
N ARG A 12 4.09 -12.61 -9.99
CA ARG A 12 4.00 -11.25 -9.41
C ARG A 12 3.21 -10.35 -10.36
N HIS A 13 2.82 -9.17 -9.88
CA HIS A 13 2.12 -8.18 -10.67
C HIS A 13 2.85 -6.81 -10.64
N PRO A 14 2.89 -6.08 -11.78
CA PRO A 14 2.60 -6.59 -13.12
C PRO A 14 3.58 -7.70 -13.54
N GLU A 15 3.11 -8.64 -14.36
CA GLU A 15 3.92 -9.79 -14.78
C GLU A 15 5.11 -9.32 -15.64
N ASP A 16 6.33 -9.67 -15.24
CA ASP A 16 7.55 -9.49 -16.03
C ASP A 16 8.23 -10.85 -16.15
N PRO A 17 8.31 -11.46 -17.34
CA PRO A 17 8.97 -12.75 -17.55
C PRO A 17 10.43 -12.78 -17.11
N ARG A 18 11.07 -11.61 -16.93
CA ARG A 18 12.46 -11.47 -16.48
C ARG A 18 12.57 -11.21 -14.98
N ASP A 19 11.47 -11.17 -14.22
CA ASP A 19 11.53 -10.98 -12.78
C ASP A 19 12.11 -12.25 -12.12
N PRO A 20 13.29 -12.18 -11.48
CA PRO A 20 13.86 -13.34 -10.79
C PRO A 20 13.12 -13.65 -9.48
N LEU A 21 12.22 -12.78 -9.03
CA LEU A 21 11.51 -12.93 -7.76
C LEU A 21 10.24 -13.77 -7.92
N ARG A 22 9.97 -14.61 -6.91
CA ARG A 22 8.74 -15.39 -6.82
C ARG A 22 7.58 -14.57 -6.25
N ALA A 23 6.37 -15.02 -6.55
CA ALA A 23 5.10 -14.50 -6.00
C ALA A 23 4.76 -15.06 -4.61
N TRP A 24 5.61 -15.92 -4.06
CA TRP A 24 5.44 -16.56 -2.77
C TRP A 24 6.82 -16.79 -2.14
N ASP A 25 6.85 -16.98 -0.83
CA ASP A 25 8.05 -17.36 -0.09
C ASP A 25 7.79 -18.52 0.89
N ALA A 26 8.82 -18.90 1.63
CA ALA A 26 8.76 -20.04 2.54
C ALA A 26 7.70 -19.88 3.65
N ALA A 27 7.28 -18.65 3.98
CA ALA A 27 6.26 -18.41 4.97
C ALA A 27 4.86 -18.81 4.48
N ASP A 28 4.60 -18.60 3.19
CA ASP A 28 3.34 -19.00 2.56
C ASP A 28 3.25 -20.54 2.52
N GLU A 29 4.31 -21.20 2.06
CA GLU A 29 4.42 -22.67 2.02
C GLU A 29 4.27 -23.28 3.41
N TYR A 30 4.96 -22.72 4.42
CA TYR A 30 4.92 -23.26 5.77
C TYR A 30 3.52 -23.15 6.39
N LEU A 31 2.83 -22.04 6.17
CA LEU A 31 1.46 -21.87 6.65
C LEU A 31 0.51 -22.91 6.03
N LEU A 32 0.56 -23.09 4.71
CA LEU A 32 -0.32 -24.03 4.00
C LEU A 32 -0.08 -25.49 4.44
N ASN A 33 1.18 -25.90 4.57
CA ASN A 33 1.53 -27.24 5.05
C ASN A 33 1.04 -27.46 6.49
N HIS A 34 1.20 -26.47 7.36
CA HIS A 34 0.73 -26.55 8.74
C HIS A 34 -0.79 -26.75 8.83
N LEU A 35 -1.58 -26.02 8.01
CA LEU A 35 -3.04 -26.16 7.99
C LEU A 35 -3.47 -27.57 7.57
N ALA A 36 -2.79 -28.15 6.57
CA ALA A 36 -3.06 -29.51 6.11
C ALA A 36 -2.64 -30.58 7.13
N GLU A 37 -1.44 -30.46 7.71
CA GLU A 37 -0.90 -31.40 8.71
C GLU A 37 -1.75 -31.44 9.99
N THR A 38 -2.32 -30.31 10.39
CA THR A 38 -3.20 -30.21 11.57
C THR A 38 -4.66 -30.55 11.28
N GLY A 39 -5.04 -30.75 10.01
CA GLY A 39 -6.42 -30.97 9.63
C GLY A 39 -7.34 -29.79 9.97
N THR A 40 -6.83 -28.55 9.88
CA THR A 40 -7.61 -27.35 10.19
C THR A 40 -8.87 -27.29 9.32
N GLY A 41 -10.04 -27.16 9.95
CA GLY A 41 -11.32 -27.08 9.24
C GLY A 41 -11.46 -25.76 8.47
N LEU A 42 -11.62 -25.84 7.14
CA LEU A 42 -11.73 -24.68 6.25
C LEU A 42 -13.17 -24.43 5.74
N SER A 43 -14.16 -25.17 6.25
CA SER A 43 -15.56 -25.08 5.80
C SER A 43 -16.30 -23.83 6.28
N GLY A 44 -15.74 -23.10 7.24
CA GLY A 44 -16.27 -21.81 7.73
C GLY A 44 -15.74 -20.61 6.94
N THR A 45 -15.75 -19.44 7.58
CA THR A 45 -15.15 -18.22 7.02
C THR A 45 -13.65 -18.21 7.25
N VAL A 46 -12.88 -18.22 6.16
CA VAL A 46 -11.42 -18.10 6.13
C VAL A 46 -11.04 -16.70 5.67
N ALA A 47 -10.51 -15.88 6.56
CA ALA A 47 -10.02 -14.54 6.25
C ALA A 47 -8.48 -14.52 6.14
N VAL A 48 -7.96 -13.96 5.06
CA VAL A 48 -6.52 -13.88 4.78
C VAL A 48 -6.09 -12.41 4.65
N LEU A 49 -5.13 -12.02 5.49
CA LEU A 49 -4.49 -10.71 5.48
C LEU A 49 -3.08 -10.77 4.89
N GLY A 50 -2.69 -9.68 4.21
CA GLY A 50 -1.30 -9.46 3.80
C GLY A 50 -0.79 -10.39 2.71
N ASP A 51 -1.68 -11.15 2.07
CA ASP A 51 -1.34 -12.01 0.94
C ASP A 51 -0.99 -11.16 -0.29
N ARG A 52 0.32 -10.94 -0.49
CA ARG A 52 0.84 -9.90 -1.37
C ARG A 52 0.55 -10.15 -2.85
N TRP A 53 0.44 -11.42 -3.23
CA TRP A 53 0.25 -11.84 -4.62
C TRP A 53 -0.86 -12.89 -4.77
N GLY A 54 -1.68 -13.08 -3.74
CA GLY A 54 -2.75 -14.06 -3.74
C GLY A 54 -2.29 -15.52 -3.61
N ALA A 55 -1.06 -15.77 -3.11
CA ALA A 55 -0.50 -17.11 -3.03
C ALA A 55 -1.29 -18.02 -2.09
N LEU A 56 -1.68 -17.49 -0.92
CA LEU A 56 -2.43 -18.23 0.09
C LEU A 56 -3.85 -18.48 -0.38
N VAL A 57 -4.56 -17.44 -0.83
CA VAL A 57 -5.96 -17.60 -1.25
C VAL A 57 -6.09 -18.42 -2.54
N THR A 58 -5.11 -18.36 -3.45
CA THR A 58 -5.12 -19.24 -4.63
C THR A 58 -4.94 -20.70 -4.22
N ALA A 59 -4.00 -21.01 -3.33
CA ALA A 59 -3.81 -22.37 -2.82
C ALA A 59 -5.04 -22.88 -2.05
N LEU A 60 -5.58 -22.04 -1.17
CA LEU A 60 -6.75 -22.38 -0.35
C LEU A 60 -8.01 -22.54 -1.20
N SER A 61 -8.15 -21.84 -2.33
CA SER A 61 -9.30 -22.00 -3.22
C SER A 61 -9.45 -23.43 -3.74
N ALA A 62 -8.34 -24.15 -3.92
CA ALA A 62 -8.34 -25.56 -4.32
C ALA A 62 -8.76 -26.51 -3.18
N ALA A 63 -8.66 -26.06 -1.92
CA ALA A 63 -9.09 -26.84 -0.75
C ALA A 63 -10.62 -26.84 -0.56
N GLY A 64 -11.38 -26.07 -1.35
CA GLY A 64 -12.83 -25.95 -1.26
C GLY A 64 -13.36 -25.35 0.04
N PRO A 65 -12.83 -24.20 0.52
CA PRO A 65 -13.31 -23.55 1.73
C PRO A 65 -14.76 -23.06 1.56
N GLY A 66 -15.45 -22.85 2.70
CA GLY A 66 -16.82 -22.35 2.70
C GLY A 66 -16.93 -20.91 2.20
N ASP A 67 -16.36 -19.97 2.96
CA ASP A 67 -16.27 -18.55 2.59
C ASP A 67 -14.81 -18.08 2.67
N LEU A 68 -14.15 -17.86 1.53
CA LEU A 68 -12.75 -17.44 1.48
C LEU A 68 -12.66 -15.95 1.13
N VAL A 69 -12.04 -15.20 2.04
CA VAL A 69 -11.94 -13.74 1.98
C VAL A 69 -10.47 -13.33 1.99
N GLN A 70 -10.05 -12.52 1.02
CA GLN A 70 -8.80 -11.77 1.10
C GLN A 70 -9.11 -10.33 1.48
N ILE A 71 -8.37 -9.76 2.43
CA ILE A 71 -8.43 -8.32 2.75
C ILE A 71 -7.07 -7.70 2.44
N SER A 72 -7.03 -6.72 1.54
CA SER A 72 -5.80 -6.10 1.05
C SER A 72 -5.86 -4.57 1.07
N ASP A 73 -4.75 -3.93 1.41
CA ASP A 73 -4.56 -2.49 1.20
C ASP A 73 -3.95 -2.16 -0.18
N SER A 74 -3.46 -3.14 -0.94
CA SER A 74 -2.78 -2.91 -2.22
C SER A 74 -3.69 -3.27 -3.39
N TYR A 75 -3.88 -2.31 -4.30
CA TYR A 75 -4.50 -2.53 -5.61
C TYR A 75 -3.71 -3.54 -6.43
N LEU A 76 -2.39 -3.39 -6.54
CA LEU A 76 -1.53 -4.31 -7.27
C LEU A 76 -1.60 -5.73 -6.70
N GLY A 77 -1.70 -5.86 -5.38
CA GLY A 77 -1.89 -7.14 -4.71
C GLY A 77 -3.23 -7.80 -5.06
N ARG A 78 -4.33 -7.03 -5.18
CA ARG A 78 -5.64 -7.55 -5.61
C ARG A 78 -5.61 -7.99 -7.07
N GLU A 79 -5.00 -7.20 -7.95
CA GLU A 79 -4.87 -7.56 -9.37
C GLU A 79 -3.98 -8.79 -9.57
N ALA A 80 -2.92 -8.93 -8.77
CA ALA A 80 -2.13 -10.15 -8.72
C ALA A 80 -2.97 -11.37 -8.30
N THR A 81 -3.77 -11.23 -7.25
CA THR A 81 -4.66 -12.31 -6.80
C THR A 81 -5.64 -12.70 -7.91
N ARG A 82 -6.31 -11.74 -8.55
CA ARG A 82 -7.25 -12.01 -9.65
C ARG A 82 -6.58 -12.80 -10.77
N ALA A 83 -5.39 -12.36 -11.20
CA ALA A 83 -4.64 -13.03 -12.26
C ALA A 83 -4.22 -14.45 -11.85
N ASN A 84 -3.76 -14.63 -10.60
CA ASN A 84 -3.33 -15.94 -10.10
C ASN A 84 -4.50 -16.92 -9.90
N LEU A 85 -5.65 -16.44 -9.41
CA LEU A 85 -6.89 -17.23 -9.32
C LEU A 85 -7.38 -17.67 -10.70
N ALA A 86 -7.42 -16.74 -11.67
CA ALA A 86 -7.80 -17.06 -13.04
C ALA A 86 -6.86 -18.10 -13.67
N ARG A 87 -5.54 -17.96 -13.44
CA ARG A 87 -4.52 -18.92 -13.90
C ARG A 87 -4.68 -20.29 -13.26
N ALA A 88 -5.12 -20.36 -12.01
CA ALA A 88 -5.44 -21.60 -11.31
C ALA A 88 -6.80 -22.21 -11.72
N GLY A 89 -7.56 -21.55 -12.59
CA GLY A 89 -8.88 -22.01 -13.02
C GLY A 89 -9.98 -21.82 -11.97
N ALA A 90 -9.75 -20.98 -10.95
CA ALA A 90 -10.78 -20.67 -9.96
C ALA A 90 -11.92 -19.86 -10.61
N ALA A 91 -13.17 -20.19 -10.26
CA ALA A 91 -14.32 -19.47 -10.78
C ALA A 91 -14.36 -18.02 -10.22
N PRO A 92 -14.88 -17.05 -10.98
CA PRO A 92 -15.12 -15.72 -10.45
C PRO A 92 -15.99 -15.78 -9.19
N GLY A 93 -15.56 -15.08 -8.13
CA GLY A 93 -16.27 -15.07 -6.85
C GLY A 93 -15.90 -16.19 -5.87
N THR A 94 -15.06 -17.17 -6.26
CA THR A 94 -14.52 -18.18 -5.34
C THR A 94 -13.78 -17.55 -4.16
N VAL A 95 -13.14 -16.39 -4.39
CA VAL A 95 -12.53 -15.58 -3.33
C VAL A 95 -13.15 -14.20 -3.34
N ARG A 96 -13.66 -13.77 -2.18
CA ARG A 96 -14.11 -12.40 -1.96
C ARG A 96 -12.90 -11.51 -1.71
N LEU A 97 -12.65 -10.57 -2.61
CA LEU A 97 -11.54 -9.62 -2.50
C LEU A 97 -12.03 -8.33 -1.85
N LEU A 98 -11.82 -8.18 -0.55
CA LEU A 98 -12.11 -6.96 0.21
C LEU A 98 -10.87 -6.05 0.31
N THR A 99 -11.12 -4.79 0.55
CA THR A 99 -10.13 -3.77 0.87
C THR A 99 -10.09 -3.49 2.38
N THR A 100 -9.08 -2.76 2.83
CA THR A 100 -9.01 -2.21 4.18
C THR A 100 -10.12 -1.20 4.50
N GLN A 101 -10.85 -0.70 3.50
CA GLN A 101 -12.00 0.19 3.67
C GLN A 101 -13.33 -0.55 3.80
N ASP A 102 -13.38 -1.82 3.36
CA ASP A 102 -14.59 -2.61 3.41
C ASP A 102 -14.85 -3.16 4.82
N PRO A 103 -16.13 -3.34 5.21
CA PRO A 103 -16.46 -4.00 6.47
C PRO A 103 -15.94 -5.45 6.46
N PRO A 104 -15.31 -5.91 7.54
CA PRO A 104 -14.84 -7.29 7.63
C PRO A 104 -16.02 -8.28 7.74
N PRO A 105 -15.78 -9.58 7.52
CA PRO A 105 -16.79 -10.60 7.80
C PRO A 105 -17.28 -10.52 9.24
N ALA A 106 -18.57 -10.74 9.48
CA ALA A 106 -19.16 -10.68 10.81
C ALA A 106 -18.68 -11.80 11.75
N ARG A 107 -18.14 -12.89 11.18
CA ARG A 107 -17.58 -14.04 11.87
C ARG A 107 -16.42 -14.60 11.08
N ILE A 108 -15.34 -14.98 11.77
CA ILE A 108 -14.15 -15.58 11.17
C ILE A 108 -13.82 -16.87 11.94
N ASP A 109 -13.87 -18.01 11.25
CA ASP A 109 -13.52 -19.31 11.83
C ASP A 109 -12.03 -19.61 11.67
N VAL A 110 -11.38 -19.07 10.62
CA VAL A 110 -9.92 -19.15 10.40
C VAL A 110 -9.38 -17.79 9.98
N LEU A 111 -8.46 -17.22 10.76
CA LEU A 111 -7.75 -15.98 10.45
C LEU A 111 -6.28 -16.28 10.12
N LEU A 112 -5.90 -16.01 8.89
CA LEU A 112 -4.53 -16.17 8.39
C LEU A 112 -3.88 -14.81 8.17
N VAL A 113 -2.75 -14.55 8.82
CA VAL A 113 -2.09 -13.25 8.77
C VAL A 113 -0.68 -13.38 8.21
N ARG A 114 -0.50 -13.05 6.92
CA ARG A 114 0.85 -12.83 6.39
C ARG A 114 1.34 -11.47 6.91
N VAL A 115 2.25 -11.51 7.89
CA VAL A 115 2.67 -10.30 8.64
C VAL A 115 3.10 -9.20 7.66
N PRO A 116 2.41 -8.04 7.64
CA PRO A 116 2.75 -6.94 6.76
C PRO A 116 4.04 -6.26 7.24
N LYS A 117 4.66 -5.48 6.35
CA LYS A 117 5.86 -4.70 6.72
C LYS A 117 5.55 -3.57 7.70
N SER A 118 4.33 -3.05 7.68
CA SER A 118 3.88 -1.96 8.52
C SER A 118 3.23 -2.50 9.78
N LEU A 119 3.82 -2.18 10.93
CA LEU A 119 3.24 -2.54 12.23
C LEU A 119 1.91 -1.81 12.47
N ALA A 120 1.80 -0.56 12.00
CA ALA A 120 0.57 0.22 12.01
C ALA A 120 -0.57 -0.48 11.27
N LEU A 121 -0.30 -0.97 10.05
CA LEU A 121 -1.28 -1.69 9.25
C LEU A 121 -1.71 -2.99 9.95
N LEU A 122 -0.76 -3.73 10.53
CA LEU A 122 -1.09 -4.91 11.32
C LEU A 122 -2.01 -4.56 12.50
N GLU A 123 -1.67 -3.54 13.28
CA GLU A 123 -2.46 -3.11 14.45
C GLU A 123 -3.90 -2.75 14.09
N ASP A 124 -4.11 -1.90 13.08
CA ASP A 124 -5.44 -1.54 12.60
C ASP A 124 -6.23 -2.75 12.12
N GLN A 125 -5.61 -3.64 11.34
CA GLN A 125 -6.26 -4.86 10.86
C GLN A 125 -6.66 -5.80 12.01
N LEU A 126 -5.78 -6.00 13.00
CA LEU A 126 -6.11 -6.83 14.15
C LEU A 126 -7.26 -6.23 14.97
N HIS A 127 -7.26 -4.91 15.21
CA HIS A 127 -8.37 -4.24 15.89
C HIS A 127 -9.70 -4.36 15.13
N ARG A 128 -9.67 -4.22 13.80
CA ARG A 128 -10.89 -4.33 12.97
C ARG A 128 -11.47 -5.74 12.95
N LEU A 129 -10.62 -6.77 13.02
CA LEU A 129 -11.06 -8.16 12.94
C LEU A 129 -11.34 -8.81 14.29
N ALA A 130 -10.76 -8.31 15.39
CA ALA A 130 -10.96 -8.86 16.73
C ALA A 130 -12.44 -9.08 17.09
N PRO A 131 -13.38 -8.15 16.78
CA PRO A 131 -14.81 -8.37 17.07
C PRO A 131 -15.47 -9.54 16.33
N ALA A 132 -14.87 -10.03 15.24
CA ALA A 132 -15.39 -11.15 14.45
C ALA A 132 -14.80 -12.51 14.87
N LEU A 133 -13.83 -12.52 15.80
CA LEU A 133 -13.23 -13.75 16.32
C LEU A 133 -14.05 -14.31 17.49
N HIS A 134 -14.02 -15.63 17.64
CA HIS A 134 -14.61 -16.35 18.74
C HIS A 134 -13.59 -17.33 19.35
N GLU A 135 -13.92 -17.95 20.49
CA GLU A 135 -13.02 -18.87 21.20
C GLU A 135 -12.50 -20.03 20.34
N GLY A 136 -13.34 -20.50 19.40
CA GLY A 136 -12.98 -21.54 18.44
C GLY A 136 -12.25 -21.07 17.17
N THR A 137 -11.95 -19.78 17.01
CA THR A 137 -11.28 -19.28 15.81
C THR A 137 -9.83 -19.76 15.76
N VAL A 138 -9.40 -20.30 14.62
CA VAL A 138 -7.99 -20.64 14.38
C VAL A 138 -7.27 -19.39 13.88
N VAL A 139 -6.30 -18.88 14.65
CA VAL A 139 -5.51 -17.69 14.26
C VAL A 139 -4.05 -18.09 14.06
N VAL A 140 -3.56 -17.92 12.82
CA VAL A 140 -2.17 -18.22 12.46
C VAL A 140 -1.55 -17.05 11.69
N GLY A 141 -0.55 -16.41 12.30
CA GLY A 141 0.35 -15.49 11.64
C GLY A 141 1.51 -16.21 10.97
N THR A 142 2.00 -15.70 9.83
CA THR A 142 3.17 -16.23 9.14
C THR A 142 4.07 -15.12 8.59
N GLY A 143 5.37 -15.37 8.62
CA GLY A 143 6.35 -14.50 7.99
C GLY A 143 7.76 -15.07 7.98
N MET A 144 8.65 -14.42 7.23
CA MET A 144 10.07 -14.70 7.35
C MET A 144 10.54 -14.29 8.75
N VAL A 145 11.50 -14.99 9.35
CA VAL A 145 11.99 -14.73 10.71
C VAL A 145 12.43 -13.27 10.89
N LYS A 146 12.98 -12.64 9.85
CA LYS A 146 13.37 -11.23 9.84
C LYS A 146 12.20 -10.23 9.84
N GLU A 147 10.98 -10.69 9.59
CA GLU A 147 9.75 -9.89 9.55
C GLU A 147 8.93 -10.05 10.84
N ILE A 148 9.18 -11.09 11.63
CA ILE A 148 8.49 -11.33 12.91
C ILE A 148 9.37 -10.80 14.04
N HIS A 149 8.98 -9.66 14.58
CA HIS A 149 9.66 -8.99 15.69
C HIS A 149 8.90 -9.18 17.00
N THR A 150 9.53 -8.85 18.12
CA THR A 150 8.85 -8.83 19.42
C THR A 150 7.62 -7.93 19.41
N SER A 151 7.69 -6.77 18.75
CA SER A 151 6.55 -5.86 18.58
C SER A 151 5.39 -6.49 17.81
N THR A 152 5.66 -7.36 16.84
CA THR A 152 4.63 -8.14 16.14
C THR A 152 3.88 -9.03 17.14
N LEU A 153 4.61 -9.82 17.95
CA LEU A 153 4.01 -10.72 18.94
C LEU A 153 3.22 -9.94 19.98
N THR A 154 3.76 -8.83 20.48
CA THR A 154 3.06 -7.95 21.44
C THR A 154 1.74 -7.43 20.90
N LEU A 155 1.61 -7.14 19.60
CA LEU A 155 0.33 -6.76 19.01
C LEU A 155 -0.68 -7.91 19.01
N PHE A 156 -0.27 -9.11 18.58
CA PHE A 156 -1.14 -10.29 18.62
C PHE A 156 -1.58 -10.58 20.07
N GLU A 157 -0.66 -10.55 21.02
CA GLU A 157 -0.93 -10.82 22.43
C GLU A 157 -1.88 -9.81 23.05
N ARG A 158 -1.64 -8.52 22.80
CA ARG A 158 -2.47 -7.45 23.33
C ARG A 158 -3.86 -7.42 22.71
N ILE A 159 -3.97 -7.66 21.40
CA ILE A 159 -5.21 -7.43 20.64
C ILE A 159 -6.07 -8.68 20.55
N LEU A 160 -5.47 -9.85 20.31
CA LEU A 160 -6.19 -11.08 20.03
C LEU A 160 -6.08 -12.10 21.16
N GLY A 161 -4.95 -12.18 21.85
CA GLY A 161 -4.74 -13.12 22.97
C GLY A 161 -3.38 -13.85 22.92
N PRO A 162 -3.11 -14.76 23.87
CA PRO A 162 -1.79 -15.35 24.08
C PRO A 162 -1.19 -15.98 22.82
N THR A 163 0.11 -15.78 22.60
CA THR A 163 0.81 -16.32 21.42
C THR A 163 1.80 -17.44 21.76
N ARG A 164 2.00 -18.35 20.80
CA ARG A 164 3.12 -19.29 20.77
C ARG A 164 3.72 -19.28 19.37
N THR A 165 5.04 -19.44 19.26
CA THR A 165 5.72 -19.47 17.97
C THR A 165 6.19 -20.87 17.61
N SER A 166 6.20 -21.17 16.32
CA SER A 166 6.76 -22.42 15.80
C SER A 166 8.29 -22.39 15.74
N LEU A 167 8.90 -23.55 15.52
CA LEU A 167 10.28 -23.63 15.06
C LEU A 167 10.42 -22.95 13.69
N ALA A 168 11.62 -22.45 13.39
CA ALA A 168 11.89 -21.84 12.11
C ALA A 168 12.08 -22.93 11.04
N VAL A 169 11.35 -22.84 9.92
CA VAL A 169 11.48 -23.72 8.76
C VAL A 169 11.80 -22.88 7.54
N LYS A 170 12.91 -23.16 6.85
CA LYS A 170 13.38 -22.38 5.68
C LYS A 170 13.44 -20.85 5.94
N LYS A 171 13.79 -20.45 7.17
CA LYS A 171 13.77 -19.06 7.67
C LYS A 171 12.38 -18.41 7.75
N ALA A 172 11.31 -19.18 7.68
CA ALA A 172 9.96 -18.78 8.01
C ALA A 172 9.54 -19.28 9.39
N ARG A 173 8.55 -18.63 10.00
CA ARG A 173 8.02 -18.97 11.33
C ARG A 173 6.52 -18.66 11.38
N LEU A 174 5.79 -19.46 12.16
CA LEU A 174 4.38 -19.26 12.44
C LEU A 174 4.18 -18.66 13.84
N ILE A 175 3.11 -17.89 13.98
CA ILE A 175 2.58 -17.33 15.22
C ILE A 175 1.21 -17.97 15.42
N HIS A 176 1.03 -18.77 16.45
CA HIS A 176 -0.26 -19.32 16.85
C HIS A 176 -0.83 -18.43 17.94
N THR A 177 -2.07 -17.98 17.76
CA THR A 177 -2.74 -17.13 18.74
C THR A 177 -3.99 -17.83 19.22
N THR A 178 -4.16 -17.92 20.55
CA THR A 178 -5.44 -18.34 21.15
C THR A 178 -6.30 -17.10 21.29
N PRO A 179 -7.43 -16.98 20.56
CA PRO A 179 -8.33 -15.84 20.69
C PRO A 179 -8.87 -15.73 22.11
N ASP A 180 -8.87 -14.52 22.64
CA ASP A 180 -9.57 -14.14 23.85
C ASP A 180 -10.63 -13.09 23.50
N PRO A 181 -11.85 -13.49 23.12
CA PRO A 181 -12.92 -12.55 22.77
C PRO A 181 -13.35 -11.64 23.93
N ALA A 182 -12.97 -11.97 25.17
CA ALA A 182 -13.21 -11.14 26.34
C ALA A 182 -12.11 -10.10 26.56
N ALA A 183 -10.99 -10.19 25.83
CA ALA A 183 -9.93 -9.19 25.90
C ALA A 183 -10.45 -7.82 25.47
N ALA A 184 -10.07 -6.80 26.24
CA ALA A 184 -10.38 -5.40 25.94
C ALA A 184 -9.08 -4.68 25.53
N PRO A 185 -8.66 -4.75 24.26
CA PRO A 185 -7.34 -4.29 23.82
C PRO A 185 -7.18 -2.76 23.79
N GLY A 186 -8.20 -2.02 24.21
CA GLY A 186 -8.29 -0.57 24.08
C GLY A 186 -8.80 -0.14 22.69
N PRO A 187 -8.96 1.17 22.48
CA PRO A 187 -9.40 1.71 21.20
C PRO A 187 -8.34 1.50 20.12
N ASN A 188 -8.79 1.32 18.88
CA ASN A 188 -7.92 1.36 17.71
C ASN A 188 -7.26 2.75 17.63
N PRO A 189 -5.91 2.87 17.64
CA PRO A 189 -5.26 4.18 17.56
C PRO A 189 -5.32 4.81 16.17
N TRP A 190 -5.86 4.10 15.17
CA TRP A 190 -5.99 4.56 13.79
C TRP A 190 -7.41 5.05 13.48
N PRO A 191 -7.56 6.11 12.65
CA PRO A 191 -6.49 6.85 11.96
C PRO A 191 -5.70 7.79 12.89
N TYR A 192 -4.42 7.96 12.59
CA TYR A 192 -3.55 8.87 13.33
C TYR A 192 -3.73 10.31 12.84
N ARG A 193 -3.77 11.26 13.78
CA ARG A 193 -3.98 12.68 13.50
C ARG A 193 -2.87 13.51 14.12
N TYR A 194 -2.27 14.41 13.35
CA TYR A 194 -1.28 15.36 13.86
C TYR A 194 -1.37 16.70 13.11
N ALA A 195 -1.00 17.78 13.79
CA ALA A 195 -0.89 19.10 13.17
C ALA A 195 0.42 19.20 12.37
N LEU A 196 0.32 19.64 11.11
CA LEU A 196 1.49 19.95 10.30
C LEU A 196 2.35 21.02 11.01
N PRO A 197 3.69 20.90 11.00
CA PRO A 197 4.59 21.86 11.64
C PRO A 197 4.29 23.30 11.25
N ALA A 198 4.43 24.25 12.19
CA ALA A 198 4.16 25.68 11.96
C ALA A 198 5.07 26.30 10.87
N ASP A 199 6.20 25.67 10.59
CA ASP A 199 7.18 26.04 9.58
C ASP A 199 7.05 25.23 8.28
N THR A 200 5.90 24.56 8.05
CA THR A 200 5.64 23.81 6.80
C THR A 200 5.69 24.76 5.59
N PRO A 201 6.56 24.51 4.59
CA PRO A 201 6.84 25.45 3.52
C PRO A 201 5.79 25.36 2.39
N ALA A 202 4.53 25.60 2.72
CA ALA A 202 3.43 25.68 1.76
C ALA A 202 2.34 26.61 2.32
N PRO A 203 1.98 27.70 1.62
CA PRO A 203 0.96 28.63 2.06
C PRO A 203 -0.34 27.92 2.42
N GLY A 204 -0.90 28.26 3.58
CA GLY A 204 -2.16 27.70 4.04
C GLY A 204 -2.07 26.30 4.66
N LEU A 205 -0.97 25.53 4.55
CA LEU A 205 -0.88 24.19 5.17
C LEU A 205 -0.45 24.18 6.63
N ALA A 206 0.40 25.12 7.05
CA ALA A 206 0.98 25.15 8.39
C ALA A 206 -0.10 25.12 9.50
N GLY A 207 0.08 24.25 10.49
CA GLY A 207 -0.84 24.10 11.62
C GLY A 207 -2.13 23.33 11.34
N ARG A 208 -2.40 22.93 10.09
CA ARG A 208 -3.57 22.09 9.78
C ARG A 208 -3.38 20.66 10.28
N THR A 209 -4.45 20.09 10.83
CA THR A 209 -4.46 18.69 11.30
C THR A 209 -4.73 17.75 10.14
N VAL A 210 -3.73 16.95 9.78
CA VAL A 210 -3.87 15.89 8.77
C VAL A 210 -4.19 14.56 9.43
N VAL A 211 -4.94 13.74 8.69
CA VAL A 211 -5.36 12.39 9.04
C VAL A 211 -4.60 11.40 8.19
N ASN A 212 -4.13 10.33 8.82
CA ASN A 212 -3.39 9.26 8.18
C ASN A 212 -3.97 7.94 8.64
N GLN A 213 -4.54 7.20 7.71
CA GLN A 213 -4.94 5.83 7.95
C GLN A 213 -3.72 4.93 8.19
N ALA A 214 -3.96 3.75 8.74
CA ALA A 214 -2.89 2.78 8.99
C ALA A 214 -2.25 2.30 7.68
N GLY A 215 -0.92 2.17 7.67
CA GLY A 215 -0.18 1.72 6.48
C GLY A 215 0.27 2.82 5.53
N VAL A 216 -0.23 4.05 5.69
CA VAL A 216 0.23 5.21 4.90
C VAL A 216 1.68 5.54 5.22
N PHE A 217 2.44 5.92 4.19
CA PHE A 217 3.85 6.30 4.32
C PHE A 217 4.01 7.50 5.26
N CYS A 218 4.97 7.42 6.21
CA CYS A 218 5.21 8.46 7.22
C CYS A 218 3.92 8.95 7.92
N ALA A 219 3.02 8.04 8.29
CA ALA A 219 1.73 8.39 8.87
C ALA A 219 1.80 9.24 10.16
N ASP A 220 2.92 9.21 10.89
CA ASP A 220 3.09 9.89 12.18
C ASP A 220 3.70 11.30 12.10
N ARG A 221 4.22 11.71 10.94
CA ARG A 221 4.87 13.02 10.75
C ARG A 221 5.03 13.39 9.28
N LEU A 222 5.25 14.67 9.00
CA LEU A 222 5.54 15.13 7.65
C LEU A 222 6.89 14.55 7.17
N ASP A 223 6.89 13.82 6.05
CA ASP A 223 8.12 13.33 5.43
C ASP A 223 9.01 14.51 5.04
N ILE A 224 10.31 14.38 5.30
CA ILE A 224 11.31 15.40 5.02
C ILE A 224 11.54 15.61 3.51
N GLY A 225 11.38 14.56 2.69
CA GLY A 225 11.41 14.69 1.23
C GLY A 225 10.17 15.43 0.73
N THR A 226 8.99 15.05 1.20
CA THR A 226 7.74 15.77 0.92
C THR A 226 7.83 17.23 1.37
N ARG A 227 8.35 17.51 2.56
CA ARG A 227 8.58 18.88 3.04
C ARG A 227 9.50 19.68 2.12
N PHE A 228 10.56 19.05 1.60
CA PHE A 228 11.45 19.69 0.65
C PHE A 228 10.75 19.98 -0.69
N LEU A 229 9.90 19.07 -1.17
CA LEU A 229 9.08 19.29 -2.36
C LEU A 229 8.07 20.44 -2.17
N LEU A 230 7.38 20.48 -1.03
CA LEU A 230 6.40 21.54 -0.71
C LEU A 230 6.98 22.95 -0.86
N GLY A 231 8.22 23.16 -0.39
CA GLY A 231 8.91 24.44 -0.50
C GLY A 231 9.37 24.83 -1.90
N ASN A 232 9.21 23.95 -2.88
CA ASN A 232 9.63 24.13 -4.26
C ASN A 232 8.52 23.72 -5.23
N LEU A 233 7.24 23.85 -4.86
CA LEU A 233 6.15 23.59 -5.79
C LEU A 233 6.11 24.65 -6.90
N PRO A 234 5.75 24.28 -8.15
CA PRO A 234 5.48 25.26 -9.19
C PRO A 234 4.26 26.12 -8.81
N ALA A 235 4.26 27.36 -9.28
CA ALA A 235 3.21 28.35 -9.08
C ALA A 235 2.63 28.81 -10.43
N ASP A 236 1.59 29.64 -10.38
CA ASP A 236 0.93 30.23 -11.55
C ASP A 236 0.32 29.15 -12.47
N LEU A 237 -0.33 28.16 -11.86
CA LEU A 237 -0.82 26.97 -12.57
C LEU A 237 -2.13 27.22 -13.35
N GLY A 238 -2.92 28.21 -12.95
CA GLY A 238 -4.21 28.50 -13.59
C GLY A 238 -5.11 27.26 -13.62
N HIS A 239 -5.60 26.88 -14.79
CA HIS A 239 -6.47 25.70 -14.99
C HIS A 239 -5.68 24.40 -15.27
N ALA A 240 -4.41 24.31 -14.88
CA ALA A 240 -3.62 23.10 -15.09
C ALA A 240 -4.27 21.88 -14.41
N ARG A 241 -4.23 20.74 -15.09
CA ARG A 241 -4.57 19.44 -14.52
C ARG A 241 -3.33 18.77 -13.93
N VAL A 242 -3.31 18.67 -12.61
CA VAL A 242 -2.17 18.26 -11.80
C VAL A 242 -2.44 16.89 -11.18
N ALA A 243 -1.49 15.96 -11.32
CA ALA A 243 -1.52 14.68 -10.63
C ALA A 243 -0.53 14.65 -9.46
N ASP A 244 -1.00 14.28 -8.26
CA ASP A 244 -0.19 13.84 -7.13
C ASP A 244 0.01 12.32 -7.23
N LEU A 245 1.15 11.91 -7.80
CA LEU A 245 1.46 10.53 -8.12
C LEU A 245 2.14 9.81 -6.94
N GLY A 246 1.45 8.82 -6.38
CA GLY A 246 1.83 8.21 -5.10
C GLY A 246 1.50 9.17 -3.96
N CYS A 247 0.24 9.60 -3.91
CA CYS A 247 -0.17 10.74 -3.09
C CYS A 247 -0.01 10.53 -1.58
N GLY A 248 0.07 9.29 -1.10
CA GLY A 248 0.08 9.01 0.33
C GLY A 248 -1.13 9.66 1.00
N ASN A 249 -0.90 10.52 1.99
CA ASN A 249 -1.97 11.28 2.66
C ASN A 249 -2.45 12.55 1.92
N GLY A 250 -1.96 12.80 0.71
CA GLY A 250 -2.41 13.88 -0.16
C GLY A 250 -1.89 15.28 0.19
N VAL A 251 -0.91 15.44 1.09
CA VAL A 251 -0.44 16.77 1.48
C VAL A 251 0.18 17.57 0.33
N VAL A 252 0.76 16.91 -0.66
CA VAL A 252 1.36 17.59 -1.84
C VAL A 252 0.25 18.17 -2.71
N GLY A 253 -0.72 17.35 -3.14
CA GLY A 253 -1.86 17.85 -3.91
C GLY A 253 -2.72 18.84 -3.12
N LEU A 254 -2.89 18.67 -1.80
CA LEU A 254 -3.58 19.65 -0.96
C LEU A 254 -2.86 21.01 -0.92
N ALA A 255 -1.53 21.03 -0.91
CA ALA A 255 -0.77 22.27 -1.01
C ALA A 255 -1.10 23.03 -2.31
N VAL A 256 -1.14 22.30 -3.43
CA VAL A 256 -1.55 22.87 -4.72
C VAL A 256 -2.99 23.37 -4.66
N ALA A 257 -3.92 22.59 -4.08
CA ALA A 257 -5.32 22.99 -3.96
C ALA A 257 -5.53 24.32 -3.23
N LEU A 258 -4.71 24.56 -2.20
CA LEU A 258 -4.80 25.77 -1.38
C LEU A 258 -4.12 26.97 -2.03
N ALA A 259 -3.05 26.75 -2.80
CA ALA A 259 -2.31 27.80 -3.48
C ALA A 259 -2.89 28.18 -4.85
N GLU A 260 -3.49 27.22 -5.55
CA GLU A 260 -3.93 27.32 -6.95
C GLU A 260 -5.42 26.91 -7.07
N PRO A 261 -6.36 27.82 -6.74
CA PRO A 261 -7.79 27.51 -6.66
C PRO A 261 -8.43 27.09 -7.99
N GLU A 262 -7.79 27.33 -9.13
CA GLU A 262 -8.30 26.97 -10.45
C GLU A 262 -7.77 25.62 -10.96
N ALA A 263 -6.73 25.06 -10.33
CA ALA A 263 -6.04 23.86 -10.80
C ALA A 263 -6.83 22.56 -10.54
N GLU A 264 -7.06 21.76 -11.58
CA GLU A 264 -7.75 20.47 -11.44
C GLU A 264 -6.81 19.42 -10.83
N LEU A 265 -7.26 18.69 -9.82
CA LEU A 265 -6.39 17.76 -9.08
C LEU A 265 -6.81 16.30 -9.24
N LEU A 266 -5.81 15.45 -9.46
CA LEU A 266 -5.90 14.00 -9.41
C LEU A 266 -4.94 13.47 -8.34
N PHE A 267 -5.47 12.74 -7.37
CA PHE A 267 -4.71 12.00 -6.38
C PHE A 267 -4.71 10.53 -6.77
N THR A 268 -3.53 9.92 -6.92
CA THR A 268 -3.41 8.50 -7.24
C THR A 268 -2.41 7.78 -6.33
N ASP A 269 -2.79 6.60 -5.85
CA ASP A 269 -1.92 5.71 -5.07
C ASP A 269 -2.33 4.24 -5.28
N GLU A 270 -1.41 3.30 -5.03
CA GLU A 270 -1.80 1.88 -5.03
C GLU A 270 -2.50 1.46 -3.73
N SER A 271 -2.35 2.25 -2.67
CA SER A 271 -2.90 1.99 -1.34
C SER A 271 -4.31 2.56 -1.19
N TYR A 272 -5.26 1.72 -0.78
CA TYR A 272 -6.61 2.17 -0.46
C TYR A 272 -6.62 3.11 0.75
N GLN A 273 -5.79 2.84 1.77
CA GLN A 273 -5.64 3.70 2.96
C GLN A 273 -5.00 5.05 2.62
N ALA A 274 -4.08 5.10 1.66
CA ALA A 274 -3.49 6.36 1.17
C ALA A 274 -4.56 7.24 0.52
N VAL A 275 -5.26 6.73 -0.49
CA VAL A 275 -6.30 7.49 -1.18
C VAL A 275 -7.41 7.94 -0.23
N ALA A 276 -7.84 7.09 0.72
CA ALA A 276 -8.79 7.47 1.75
C ALA A 276 -8.28 8.62 2.65
N SER A 277 -7.00 8.61 3.02
CA SER A 277 -6.37 9.70 3.79
C SER A 277 -6.28 10.99 2.99
N ALA A 278 -5.87 10.91 1.72
CA ALA A 278 -5.82 12.05 0.81
C ALA A 278 -7.19 12.69 0.63
N GLU A 279 -8.22 11.87 0.44
CA GLU A 279 -9.59 12.34 0.26
C GLU A 279 -10.15 13.02 1.52
N GLU A 280 -9.93 12.44 2.70
CA GLU A 280 -10.35 13.05 3.99
C GLU A 280 -9.63 14.39 4.22
N ASN A 281 -8.31 14.44 4.04
CA ASN A 281 -7.52 15.66 4.21
C ASN A 281 -7.94 16.76 3.22
N PHE A 282 -8.18 16.37 1.97
CA PHE A 282 -8.61 17.29 0.93
C PHE A 282 -9.96 17.92 1.27
N ARG A 283 -10.98 17.08 1.53
CA ARG A 283 -12.33 17.56 1.87
C ARG A 283 -12.32 18.46 3.12
N THR A 284 -11.54 18.11 4.13
CA THR A 284 -11.44 18.86 5.39
C THR A 284 -10.81 20.24 5.22
N HIS A 285 -9.90 20.41 4.27
CA HIS A 285 -9.06 21.62 4.20
C HIS A 285 -9.24 22.48 2.96
N ALA A 286 -9.51 21.87 1.80
CA ALA A 286 -9.83 22.59 0.56
C ALA A 286 -11.32 22.96 0.47
N GLY A 287 -12.17 22.37 1.31
CA GLY A 287 -13.61 22.59 1.37
C GLY A 287 -14.40 21.60 0.53
N GLU A 288 -15.61 21.26 0.97
CA GLU A 288 -16.45 20.20 0.38
C GLU A 288 -16.89 20.48 -1.07
N THR A 289 -16.91 21.75 -1.48
CA THR A 289 -17.30 22.14 -2.83
C THR A 289 -16.15 22.10 -3.83
N ARG A 290 -14.89 22.03 -3.35
CA ARG A 290 -13.73 21.90 -4.22
C ARG A 290 -13.70 20.49 -4.79
N LYS A 291 -13.61 20.38 -6.11
CA LYS A 291 -13.54 19.09 -6.81
C LYS A 291 -12.09 18.61 -6.93
N ALA A 292 -11.90 17.31 -6.76
CA ALA A 292 -10.69 16.57 -7.10
C ALA A 292 -11.06 15.11 -7.43
N GLU A 293 -10.22 14.45 -8.20
CA GLU A 293 -10.31 13.03 -8.53
C GLU A 293 -9.42 12.23 -7.56
N PHE A 294 -9.92 11.10 -7.07
CA PHE A 294 -9.21 10.19 -6.16
C PHE A 294 -9.24 8.79 -6.76
N THR A 295 -8.08 8.26 -7.12
CA THR A 295 -7.96 6.98 -7.84
C THR A 295 -7.03 6.04 -7.10
N VAL A 296 -7.52 4.83 -6.81
CA VAL A 296 -6.63 3.73 -6.39
C VAL A 296 -6.24 2.94 -7.64
N GLY A 297 -4.95 2.82 -7.95
CA GLY A 297 -4.49 2.17 -9.19
C GLY A 297 -2.97 1.96 -9.31
N ASP A 298 -2.54 1.43 -10.46
CA ASP A 298 -1.11 1.30 -10.80
C ASP A 298 -0.55 2.63 -11.33
N GLY A 299 -0.18 3.52 -10.41
CA GLY A 299 0.39 4.82 -10.76
C GLY A 299 -0.55 5.66 -11.64
N LEU A 300 -0.15 5.91 -12.89
CA LEU A 300 -0.97 6.64 -13.87
C LEU A 300 -1.45 5.74 -15.02
N ALA A 301 -1.42 4.41 -14.89
CA ALA A 301 -1.75 3.46 -15.97
C ALA A 301 -3.09 3.78 -16.66
N ASP A 302 -4.13 4.08 -15.88
CA ASP A 302 -5.49 4.36 -16.37
C ASP A 302 -5.72 5.83 -16.75
N VAL A 303 -4.73 6.70 -16.56
CA VAL A 303 -4.82 8.11 -16.94
C VAL A 303 -4.62 8.24 -18.45
N PRO A 304 -5.51 8.94 -19.18
CA PRO A 304 -5.36 9.13 -20.62
C PRO A 304 -4.03 9.77 -21.02
N ALA A 305 -3.51 9.39 -22.19
CA ALA A 305 -2.28 9.98 -22.69
C ALA A 305 -2.48 11.46 -23.05
N GLY A 306 -1.54 12.32 -22.62
CA GLY A 306 -1.60 13.75 -22.95
C GLY A 306 -2.68 14.54 -22.22
N SER A 307 -3.24 14.03 -21.12
CA SER A 307 -4.32 14.68 -20.36
C SER A 307 -3.89 15.42 -19.10
N LEU A 308 -2.59 15.46 -18.79
CA LEU A 308 -2.05 16.15 -17.61
C LEU A 308 -1.12 17.28 -18.02
N ASP A 309 -1.14 18.37 -17.26
CA ASP A 309 -0.21 19.49 -17.36
C ASP A 309 1.02 19.28 -16.47
N LEU A 310 0.80 18.73 -15.28
CA LEU A 310 1.80 18.60 -14.24
C LEU A 310 1.64 17.27 -13.50
N VAL A 311 2.75 16.60 -13.23
CA VAL A 311 2.83 15.45 -12.32
C VAL A 311 3.80 15.79 -11.20
N LEU A 312 3.34 15.72 -9.96
CA LEU A 312 4.14 15.84 -8.75
C LEU A 312 4.38 14.43 -8.19
N ASN A 313 5.62 14.13 -7.79
CA ASN A 313 5.96 12.78 -7.36
C ASN A 313 7.04 12.75 -6.26
N ASN A 314 6.77 12.03 -5.18
CA ASN A 314 7.75 11.57 -4.20
C ASN A 314 7.79 10.03 -4.24
N PRO A 315 8.61 9.42 -5.14
CA PRO A 315 8.64 7.98 -5.30
C PRO A 315 9.08 7.27 -4.01
N PRO A 316 8.55 6.08 -3.71
CA PRO A 316 8.96 5.32 -2.54
C PRO A 316 10.46 5.01 -2.62
N PHE A 317 11.19 5.16 -1.51
CA PHE A 317 12.66 4.97 -1.45
C PHE A 317 13.10 3.85 -0.48
N HIS A 318 12.15 3.11 0.11
CA HIS A 318 12.38 2.14 1.21
C HIS A 318 12.23 0.66 0.81
N SER A 319 12.73 0.29 -0.36
CA SER A 319 12.87 -1.12 -0.74
C SER A 319 14.25 -1.40 -1.34
N HIS A 320 14.63 -2.68 -1.43
CA HIS A 320 15.89 -3.10 -2.07
C HIS A 320 16.15 -2.24 -3.31
N GLN A 321 17.34 -1.63 -3.44
CA GLN A 321 17.63 -0.59 -4.43
C GLN A 321 17.13 -0.92 -5.85
N ALA A 322 17.21 -2.20 -6.24
CA ALA A 322 16.71 -2.70 -7.53
C ALA A 322 15.17 -2.65 -7.70
N THR A 323 14.39 -2.87 -6.64
CA THR A 323 12.92 -2.74 -6.68
C THR A 323 12.51 -1.28 -6.73
N THR A 324 13.16 -0.45 -5.92
CA THR A 324 12.95 1.00 -5.85
C THR A 324 13.20 1.69 -7.20
N ASP A 325 14.31 1.36 -7.88
CA ASP A 325 14.63 1.91 -9.21
C ASP A 325 13.60 1.50 -10.27
N ARG A 326 13.05 0.28 -10.18
CA ARG A 326 12.01 -0.20 -11.11
C ARG A 326 10.70 0.56 -10.94
N THR A 327 10.26 0.77 -9.70
CA THR A 327 9.01 1.51 -9.41
C THR A 327 9.12 2.95 -9.87
N ALA A 328 10.21 3.66 -9.53
CA ALA A 328 10.43 5.03 -9.98
C ALA A 328 10.47 5.14 -11.51
N ARG A 329 11.16 4.22 -12.21
CA ARG A 329 11.16 4.17 -13.69
C ARG A 329 9.79 4.02 -14.30
N ARG A 330 8.93 3.18 -13.72
CA ARG A 330 7.54 2.99 -14.17
C ARG A 330 6.74 4.28 -13.97
N MET A 331 6.75 4.82 -12.75
CA MET A 331 6.12 6.11 -12.44
C MET A 331 6.54 7.23 -13.41
N PHE A 332 7.83 7.35 -13.73
CA PHE A 332 8.31 8.38 -14.67
C PHE A 332 7.88 8.11 -16.11
N SER A 333 7.82 6.84 -16.53
CA SER A 333 7.36 6.45 -17.87
C SER A 333 5.87 6.74 -18.03
N ASP A 334 5.07 6.43 -17.01
CA ASP A 334 3.63 6.72 -16.99
C ASP A 334 3.37 8.23 -16.94
N ALA A 335 4.12 8.97 -16.13
CA ALA A 335 4.07 10.44 -16.12
C ALA A 335 4.34 11.00 -17.52
N ARG A 336 5.41 10.55 -18.20
CA ARG A 336 5.70 10.99 -19.57
C ARG A 336 4.55 10.69 -20.54
N ARG A 337 3.90 9.53 -20.41
CA ARG A 337 2.76 9.16 -21.26
C ARG A 337 1.53 10.03 -20.99
N ALA A 338 1.24 10.32 -19.73
CA ALA A 338 0.05 11.05 -19.30
C ALA A 338 0.17 12.57 -19.51
N LEU A 339 1.38 13.14 -19.42
CA LEU A 339 1.61 14.58 -19.65
C LEU A 339 1.35 15.00 -21.09
N ARG A 340 0.77 16.17 -21.36
CA ARG A 340 0.72 16.74 -22.74
C ARG A 340 2.09 17.23 -23.21
N PRO A 341 2.32 17.49 -24.51
CA PRO A 341 3.52 18.23 -24.93
C PRO A 341 3.63 19.56 -24.19
N GLY A 342 4.81 19.85 -23.64
CA GLY A 342 5.07 20.97 -22.73
C GLY A 342 4.73 20.71 -21.26
N GLY A 343 4.05 19.61 -20.93
CA GLY A 343 3.72 19.24 -19.56
C GLY A 343 4.95 18.72 -18.79
N GLU A 344 4.88 18.78 -17.46
CA GLU A 344 6.05 18.66 -16.60
C GLU A 344 5.92 17.57 -15.53
N LEU A 345 7.00 16.84 -15.29
CA LEU A 345 7.17 15.98 -14.12
C LEU A 345 8.11 16.67 -13.13
N TRP A 346 7.65 16.87 -11.91
CA TRP A 346 8.44 17.34 -10.77
C TRP A 346 8.60 16.21 -9.77
N VAL A 347 9.85 15.83 -9.51
CA VAL A 347 10.17 14.70 -8.64
C VAL A 347 11.15 15.11 -7.55
N VAL A 348 10.82 14.76 -6.31
CA VAL A 348 11.77 14.81 -5.19
C VAL A 348 12.41 13.44 -4.99
N GLY A 349 13.69 13.42 -4.64
CA GLY A 349 14.36 12.16 -4.29
C GLY A 349 15.69 12.37 -3.59
N ASN A 350 16.17 11.33 -2.90
CA ASN A 350 17.50 11.37 -2.31
C ASN A 350 18.56 11.55 -3.41
N ARG A 351 19.56 12.40 -3.15
CA ARG A 351 20.61 12.74 -4.12
C ARG A 351 21.35 11.52 -4.68
N HIS A 352 21.57 10.50 -3.85
CA HIS A 352 22.28 9.27 -4.23
C HIS A 352 21.47 8.33 -5.15
N LEU A 353 20.16 8.54 -5.31
CA LEU A 353 19.33 7.70 -6.19
C LEU A 353 19.53 8.03 -7.68
N GLY A 354 20.10 9.20 -7.98
CA GLY A 354 20.51 9.52 -9.36
C GLY A 354 19.35 9.68 -10.35
N TYR A 355 18.14 10.06 -9.92
CA TYR A 355 16.95 10.17 -10.78
C TYR A 355 17.13 11.02 -12.04
N HIS A 356 17.99 12.05 -12.02
CA HIS A 356 18.36 12.82 -13.21
C HIS A 356 18.84 11.97 -14.41
N VAL A 357 19.52 10.83 -14.17
CA VAL A 357 19.93 9.89 -15.23
C VAL A 357 18.72 9.19 -15.83
N THR A 358 17.81 8.72 -14.97
CA THR A 358 16.58 8.05 -15.37
C THR A 358 15.66 9.00 -16.13
N LEU A 359 15.49 10.23 -15.64
CA LEU A 359 14.71 11.27 -16.31
C LEU A 359 15.26 11.60 -17.69
N ARG A 360 16.58 11.82 -17.84
CA ARG A 360 17.18 12.05 -19.16
C ARG A 360 16.96 10.89 -20.13
N ARG A 361 16.94 9.65 -19.64
CA ARG A 361 16.67 8.48 -20.48
C ARG A 361 15.21 8.40 -20.93
N ILE A 362 14.27 8.85 -20.10
CA ILE A 362 12.82 8.75 -20.37
C ILE A 362 12.31 9.99 -21.12
N PHE A 363 12.62 11.19 -20.62
CA PHE A 363 12.14 12.48 -21.14
C PHE A 363 13.10 13.15 -22.13
N GLY A 364 14.37 12.72 -22.20
CA GLY A 364 15.41 13.38 -22.98
C GLY A 364 16.04 14.61 -22.27
N ASN A 365 15.43 15.07 -21.18
CA ASN A 365 15.90 16.21 -20.38
C ASN A 365 15.72 15.96 -18.88
N SER A 366 16.41 16.75 -18.06
CA SER A 366 16.24 16.83 -16.61
C SER A 366 16.92 18.09 -16.11
N GLU A 367 16.17 18.93 -15.42
CA GLU A 367 16.62 20.19 -14.82
C GLU A 367 16.64 20.06 -13.30
N LEU A 368 17.64 20.66 -12.67
CA LEU A 368 17.71 20.77 -11.21
C LEU A 368 16.97 22.02 -10.78
N VAL A 369 15.86 21.84 -10.06
CA VAL A 369 15.06 22.96 -9.51
C VAL A 369 15.66 23.42 -8.18
N ALA A 370 15.89 22.47 -7.28
CA ALA A 370 16.41 22.74 -5.95
C ALA A 370 17.24 21.56 -5.43
N SER A 371 18.16 21.84 -4.52
CA SER A 371 18.97 20.80 -3.85
C SER A 371 19.37 21.20 -2.45
N ASP A 372 19.46 20.23 -1.56
CA ASP A 372 20.13 20.33 -0.27
C ASP A 372 21.16 19.16 -0.13
N PRO A 373 21.80 18.97 1.05
CA PRO A 373 22.72 17.85 1.24
C PRO A 373 22.12 16.45 1.03
N LYS A 374 20.80 16.28 1.21
CA LYS A 374 20.10 14.99 1.21
C LYS A 374 19.19 14.79 0.00
N PHE A 375 18.46 15.80 -0.43
CA PHE A 375 17.40 15.76 -1.44
C PHE A 375 17.69 16.67 -2.64
N VAL A 376 17.09 16.30 -3.77
CA VAL A 376 17.00 17.12 -4.97
C VAL A 376 15.56 17.15 -5.45
N VAL A 377 15.12 18.29 -5.97
CA VAL A 377 13.90 18.43 -6.79
C VAL A 377 14.33 18.56 -8.25
N LEU A 378 13.84 17.67 -9.08
CA LEU A 378 14.16 17.61 -10.51
C LEU A 378 12.88 17.86 -11.32
N ARG A 379 13.02 18.61 -12.40
CA ARG A 379 11.98 18.87 -13.39
C ARG A 379 12.33 18.18 -14.71
N ALA A 380 11.34 17.60 -15.38
CA ALA A 380 11.48 17.09 -16.74
C ALA A 380 10.25 17.44 -17.58
N VAL A 381 10.46 17.92 -18.80
CA VAL A 381 9.39 18.39 -19.70
C VAL A 381 9.14 17.36 -20.79
N ARG A 382 7.88 17.04 -21.09
CA ARG A 382 7.53 16.23 -22.26
C ARG A 382 7.67 17.08 -23.52
N SER A 383 8.60 16.72 -24.39
CA SER A 383 8.77 17.32 -25.73
C SER A 383 7.71 16.86 -26.74
#